data_AF-A0A968GWF4-F1
#
_entry.id   AF-A0A968GWF4-F1
#
_cell.length_a   1.000
_cell.length_b   1.000
_cell.length_c   1.000
_cell.angle_alpha   90.00
_cell.angle_beta   90.00
_cell.angle_gamma   90.00
#
_symmetry.space_group_name_H-M   'P 1'
#
loop_
_entity.id
_entity.type
_entity.pdbx_description
1 polymer ?
#
loop_
_entity_poly.entity_id
_entity_poly.type
_entity_poly.pdbx_seq_one_letter_code
_entity_poly.pdbx_strand_id
1 'polypeptide(L)'
;MTYLLINKLHIIFAGMWLINLAVYPILRSSVLHNKNKSGEKKFIHLYLTFANLFGMIGGLGILVTGIFMVTNNSLYGFFQFTVNHWLAAKQILMVILLVILGVIIIPTSKKVRTAIGIDFEKNEPLNDDVYNNLNKLFKWNAVINYIVLINFLLAITHNYIGK
;
A
#
# COMPACT_ATOMS: atom_id res chain seq x y z
N MET A 1 -12.07 5.10 24.06
CA MET A 1 -10.86 5.65 23.39
C MET A 1 -11.16 7.10 23.00
N THR A 2 -10.32 8.08 23.33
CA THR A 2 -10.59 9.48 22.93
C THR A 2 -10.42 9.63 21.41
N TYR A 3 -11.32 10.37 20.76
CA TYR A 3 -11.27 10.65 19.32
C TYR A 3 -9.90 11.17 18.86
N LEU A 4 -9.27 12.00 19.69
CA LEU A 4 -7.93 12.55 19.47
C LEU A 4 -6.86 11.46 19.31
N LEU A 5 -6.91 10.40 20.11
CA LEU A 5 -5.96 9.30 20.02
C LEU A 5 -6.13 8.51 18.72
N ILE A 6 -7.38 8.23 18.33
CA ILE A 6 -7.68 7.53 17.06
C ILE A 6 -7.20 8.36 15.87
N ASN A 7 -7.42 9.67 15.88
CA ASN A 7 -6.93 10.56 14.83
C ASN A 7 -5.40 10.57 14.72
N LYS A 8 -4.68 10.63 15.85
CA LYS A 8 -3.21 10.54 15.86
C LYS A 8 -2.72 9.22 15.26
N LEU A 9 -3.34 8.10 15.64
CA LEU A 9 -3.02 6.78 15.09
C LEU A 9 -3.31 6.72 13.58
N HIS A 10 -4.44 7.27 13.13
CA HIS A 10 -4.79 7.34 11.72
C HIS A 10 -3.72 8.06 10.89
N ILE A 11 -3.21 9.19 11.39
CA ILE A 11 -2.13 9.95 10.76
C ILE A 11 -0.83 9.14 10.72
N ILE A 12 -0.49 8.44 11.80
CA ILE A 12 0.70 7.58 11.85
C ILE A 12 0.59 6.46 10.80
N PHE A 13 -0.55 5.76 10.71
CA PHE A 13 -0.76 4.72 9.72
C PHE A 13 -0.76 5.26 8.29
N ALA A 14 -1.29 6.47 8.06
CA ALA A 14 -1.16 7.17 6.79
C ALA A 14 0.29 7.45 6.42
N GLY A 15 1.10 7.93 7.37
CA GLY A 15 2.53 8.12 7.19
C GLY A 15 3.27 6.81 6.86
N MET A 16 2.95 5.72 7.57
CA MET A 16 3.52 4.40 7.29
C MET A 16 3.20 3.91 5.87
N TRP A 17 1.97 4.11 5.40
CA TRP A 17 1.62 3.75 4.03
C TRP A 17 2.32 4.66 3.01
N LEU A 18 2.44 5.96 3.31
CA LEU A 18 3.11 6.93 2.45
C LEU A 18 4.61 6.64 2.29
N ILE A 19 5.27 6.06 3.31
CA ILE A 19 6.68 5.61 3.19
C ILE A 19 6.87 4.67 1.98
N ASN A 20 5.85 3.87 1.64
CA ASN A 20 5.91 3.00 0.47
C ASN A 20 6.08 3.78 -0.85
N LEU A 21 5.59 5.02 -0.93
CA LEU A 21 5.80 5.90 -2.09
C LEU A 21 7.29 6.24 -2.27
N ALA A 22 8.00 6.51 -1.18
CA ALA A 22 9.42 6.87 -1.20
C ALA A 22 10.33 5.66 -1.39
N VAL A 23 10.01 4.53 -0.77
CA VAL A 23 10.86 3.34 -0.76
C VAL A 23 10.65 2.48 -2.02
N TYR A 24 9.47 2.50 -2.63
CA TYR A 24 9.15 1.70 -3.81
C TYR A 24 10.14 1.87 -4.98
N PRO A 25 10.50 3.10 -5.42
CA PRO A 25 11.45 3.27 -6.52
C PRO A 25 12.82 2.69 -6.21
N ILE A 26 13.28 2.82 -4.96
CA ILE A 26 14.57 2.33 -4.49
C ILE A 26 14.60 0.80 -4.55
N LEU A 27 13.63 0.13 -3.92
CA LEU A 27 13.59 -1.34 -3.89
C LEU A 27 13.36 -1.95 -5.27
N ARG A 28 12.48 -1.34 -6.09
CA ARG A 28 12.30 -1.76 -7.49
C ARG A 28 13.60 -1.65 -8.26
N SER A 29 14.31 -0.52 -8.12
CA SER A 29 15.59 -0.30 -8.76
C SER A 29 16.61 -1.36 -8.32
N SER A 30 16.72 -1.65 -7.02
CA SER A 30 17.62 -2.70 -6.51
C SER A 30 17.33 -4.07 -7.11
N VAL A 31 16.06 -4.43 -7.28
CA VAL A 31 15.69 -5.70 -7.93
C VAL A 31 16.10 -5.71 -9.40
N LEU A 32 15.80 -4.66 -10.15
CA LEU A 32 16.13 -4.60 -11.58
C LEU A 32 17.64 -4.58 -11.86
N HIS A 33 18.43 -3.86 -11.06
CA HIS A 33 19.88 -3.79 -11.20
C HIS A 33 20.59 -5.12 -10.84
N ASN A 34 19.91 -5.97 -10.07
CA ASN A 34 20.43 -7.27 -9.64
C ASN A 34 19.81 -8.44 -10.41
N LYS A 35 19.07 -8.18 -11.49
CA LYS A 35 18.51 -9.23 -12.34
C LYS A 35 19.62 -10.15 -12.86
N ASN A 36 19.42 -11.46 -12.75
CA ASN A 36 20.37 -12.51 -13.14
C ASN A 36 21.73 -12.46 -12.41
N LYS A 37 21.82 -11.77 -11.26
CA LYS A 37 23.03 -11.72 -10.44
C LYS A 37 22.85 -12.51 -9.14
N SER A 38 23.97 -12.88 -8.52
CA SER A 38 23.96 -13.44 -7.17
C SER A 38 23.30 -12.49 -6.19
N GLY A 39 22.28 -12.98 -5.48
CA GLY A 39 21.51 -12.19 -4.52
C GLY A 39 20.25 -11.51 -5.08
N GLU A 40 19.87 -11.72 -6.35
CA GLU A 40 18.59 -11.23 -6.90
C GLU A 40 17.40 -11.60 -5.99
N LYS A 41 17.34 -12.87 -5.57
CA LYS A 41 16.27 -13.41 -4.72
C LYS A 41 16.19 -12.67 -3.38
N LYS A 42 17.32 -12.21 -2.84
CA LYS A 42 17.37 -11.42 -1.59
C LYS A 42 16.71 -10.06 -1.77
N PHE A 43 16.98 -9.37 -2.88
CA PHE A 43 16.33 -8.09 -3.18
C PHE A 43 14.83 -8.25 -3.46
N ILE A 44 14.43 -9.32 -4.15
CA ILE A 44 13.00 -9.63 -4.35
C ILE A 44 12.34 -9.91 -3.00
N HIS A 45 12.96 -10.71 -2.14
CA HIS A 45 12.44 -11.00 -0.81
C HIS A 45 12.29 -9.72 0.03
N LEU A 46 13.31 -8.85 0.04
CA LEU A 46 13.26 -7.57 0.73
C LEU A 46 12.12 -6.69 0.21
N TYR A 47 11.97 -6.60 -1.12
CA TYR A 47 10.87 -5.89 -1.76
C TYR A 47 9.50 -6.41 -1.31
N LEU A 48 9.28 -7.72 -1.36
CA LEU A 48 8.02 -8.34 -0.96
C LEU A 48 7.72 -8.14 0.53
N THR A 49 8.74 -8.26 1.38
CA THR A 49 8.59 -8.08 2.82
C THR A 49 8.25 -6.63 3.17
N PHE A 50 8.94 -5.67 2.55
CA PHE A 50 8.66 -4.25 2.77
C PHE A 50 7.26 -3.86 2.28
N ALA A 51 6.93 -4.23 1.04
CA ALA A 51 5.63 -3.92 0.44
C ALA A 51 4.47 -4.54 1.25
N ASN A 52 4.63 -5.77 1.72
CA ASN A 52 3.61 -6.42 2.55
C ASN A 52 3.51 -5.76 3.93
N LEU A 53 4.62 -5.54 4.64
CA LEU A 53 4.59 -5.03 6.01
C LEU A 53 3.98 -3.62 6.08
N PHE A 54 4.52 -2.68 5.30
CA PHE A 54 4.07 -1.30 5.31
C PHE A 54 2.71 -1.13 4.62
N GLY A 55 2.45 -1.90 3.57
CA GLY A 55 1.15 -1.92 2.90
C GLY A 55 0.03 -2.47 3.81
N MET A 56 0.27 -3.58 4.52
CA MET A 56 -0.72 -4.17 5.42
C MET A 56 -0.91 -3.34 6.68
N ILE A 57 0.17 -2.95 7.38
CA ILE A 57 0.04 -2.17 8.62
C ILE A 57 -0.56 -0.80 8.33
N GLY A 58 -0.06 -0.09 7.32
CA GLY A 58 -0.60 1.21 6.93
C GLY A 58 -2.06 1.11 6.45
N GLY A 59 -2.35 0.14 5.57
CA GLY A 59 -3.69 -0.06 5.01
C GLY A 59 -4.73 -0.48 6.05
N LEU A 60 -4.46 -1.53 6.83
CA LEU A 60 -5.37 -1.97 7.89
C LEU A 60 -5.51 -0.91 8.98
N GLY A 61 -4.42 -0.26 9.36
CA GLY A 61 -4.43 0.82 10.34
C GLY A 61 -5.34 1.97 9.92
N ILE A 62 -5.21 2.46 8.68
CA ILE A 62 -6.09 3.50 8.12
C ILE A 62 -7.55 3.02 8.06
N LEU A 63 -7.79 1.78 7.62
CA LEU A 63 -9.14 1.24 7.50
C LEU A 63 -9.85 1.23 8.85
N VAL A 64 -9.22 0.61 9.85
CA VAL A 64 -9.80 0.43 11.18
C VAL A 64 -10.01 1.79 11.84
N THR A 65 -8.96 2.62 11.89
CA THR A 65 -9.08 3.94 12.52
C THR A 65 -10.06 4.84 11.79
N GLY A 66 -10.15 4.77 10.45
CA GLY A 66 -11.11 5.53 9.65
C GLY A 66 -12.57 5.13 9.94
N ILE A 67 -12.85 3.82 10.03
CA ILE A 67 -14.19 3.32 10.44
C ILE A 67 -14.55 3.83 11.83
N PHE A 68 -13.61 3.74 12.79
CA PHE A 68 -13.83 4.24 14.14
C PHE A 68 -14.09 5.75 14.18
N MET A 69 -13.34 6.55 13.43
CA MET A 69 -13.52 8.00 13.40
C MET A 69 -14.88 8.41 12.85
N VAL A 70 -15.36 7.76 11.78
CA VAL A 70 -16.68 8.02 11.20
C VAL A 70 -17.78 7.59 12.17
N THR A 71 -17.65 6.42 12.78
CA THR A 71 -18.69 5.87 13.67
C THR A 71 -18.83 6.67 14.97
N ASN A 72 -17.75 7.31 15.45
CA ASN A 72 -17.74 8.06 16.71
C ASN A 72 -17.90 9.59 16.54
N ASN A 73 -18.19 10.09 15.33
CA ASN A 73 -18.37 11.51 15.07
C ASN A 73 -19.64 11.76 14.26
N SER A 74 -20.60 12.46 14.86
CA SER A 74 -21.91 12.75 14.23
C SER A 74 -21.82 13.64 12.98
N LEU A 75 -20.69 14.33 12.76
CA LEU A 75 -20.48 15.21 11.60
C LEU A 75 -20.03 14.46 10.34
N TYR A 76 -19.57 13.20 10.47
CA TYR A 76 -19.04 12.41 9.36
C TYR A 76 -19.87 11.14 9.16
N GLY A 77 -20.14 10.83 7.90
CA GLY A 77 -20.87 9.63 7.48
C GLY A 77 -20.05 8.76 6.53
N PHE A 78 -20.48 7.50 6.35
CA PHE A 78 -19.98 6.66 5.29
C PHE A 78 -20.63 7.05 3.96
N PHE A 79 -19.81 7.31 2.94
CA PHE A 79 -20.18 7.61 1.56
C PHE A 79 -21.18 8.78 1.40
N GLN A 80 -21.13 9.77 2.29
CA GLN A 80 -22.05 10.91 2.28
C GLN A 80 -21.57 12.03 1.34
N PHE A 81 -22.03 12.01 0.08
CA PHE A 81 -21.62 12.99 -0.94
C PHE A 81 -22.22 14.39 -0.79
N THR A 82 -23.37 14.52 -0.12
CA THR A 82 -24.09 15.80 0.00
C THR A 82 -23.34 16.82 0.86
N VAL A 83 -22.72 16.35 1.95
CA VAL A 83 -22.06 17.24 2.94
C VAL A 83 -20.55 17.00 3.00
N ASN A 84 -20.08 15.77 2.73
CA ASN A 84 -18.69 15.35 2.94
C ASN A 84 -18.11 14.67 1.69
N HIS A 85 -18.26 15.28 0.51
CA HIS A 85 -17.83 14.72 -0.78
C HIS A 85 -16.34 14.30 -0.82
N TRP A 86 -15.45 15.07 -0.17
CA TRP A 86 -14.03 14.75 -0.08
C TRP A 86 -13.78 13.43 0.69
N LEU A 87 -14.51 13.23 1.79
CA LEU A 87 -14.40 12.02 2.63
C LEU A 87 -15.00 10.81 1.90
N ALA A 88 -16.14 10.99 1.24
CA ALA A 88 -16.78 9.97 0.43
C ALA A 88 -15.84 9.50 -0.72
N ALA A 89 -15.17 10.43 -1.39
CA ALA A 89 -14.15 10.10 -2.39
C ALA A 89 -12.99 9.28 -1.78
N LYS A 90 -12.46 9.69 -0.62
CA LYS A 90 -11.40 8.93 0.07
C LYS A 90 -11.84 7.51 0.44
N GLN A 91 -13.09 7.33 0.88
CA GLN A 91 -13.65 6.01 1.22
C GLN A 91 -13.78 5.12 -0.03
N ILE A 92 -14.20 5.66 -1.18
CA ILE A 92 -14.23 4.92 -2.44
C ILE A 92 -12.82 4.49 -2.86
N LEU A 93 -11.85 5.41 -2.82
CA LEU A 93 -10.45 5.08 -3.12
C LEU A 93 -9.93 3.97 -2.19
N MET A 94 -10.33 3.98 -0.92
CA MET A 94 -9.98 2.93 0.03
C MET A 94 -10.58 1.57 -0.35
N VAL A 95 -11.85 1.53 -0.77
CA VAL A 95 -12.47 0.28 -1.26
C VAL A 95 -11.73 -0.25 -2.49
N ILE A 96 -11.40 0.61 -3.45
CA ILE A 96 -10.62 0.24 -4.64
C ILE A 96 -9.25 -0.34 -4.23
N LEU A 97 -8.56 0.30 -3.28
CA LEU A 97 -7.28 -0.19 -2.75
C LEU A 97 -7.40 -1.58 -2.14
N LEU A 98 -8.43 -1.83 -1.32
CA LEU A 98 -8.66 -3.13 -0.71
C LEU A 98 -8.90 -4.22 -1.76
N VAL A 99 -9.64 -3.91 -2.83
CA VAL A 99 -9.86 -4.84 -3.94
C VAL A 99 -8.54 -5.16 -4.66
N ILE A 100 -7.73 -4.15 -5.00
CA ILE A 100 -6.42 -4.37 -5.64
C ILE A 100 -5.51 -5.22 -4.74
N LEU A 101 -5.47 -4.91 -3.44
CA LEU A 101 -4.66 -5.65 -2.48
C LEU A 101 -5.10 -7.12 -2.40
N GLY A 102 -6.39 -7.37 -2.16
CA GLY A 102 -6.95 -8.71 -1.98
C GLY A 102 -6.89 -9.57 -3.23
N VAL A 103 -7.28 -9.03 -4.39
CA VAL A 103 -7.45 -9.78 -5.64
C VAL A 103 -6.14 -9.89 -6.43
N ILE A 104 -5.24 -8.90 -6.31
CA ILE A 104 -4.07 -8.81 -7.18
C ILE A 104 -2.78 -8.95 -6.40
N ILE A 105 -2.51 -8.06 -5.44
CA ILE A 105 -1.20 -8.00 -4.77
C ILE A 105 -0.96 -9.26 -3.94
N ILE A 106 -1.87 -9.61 -3.02
CA ILE A 106 -1.70 -10.76 -2.13
C ILE A 106 -1.44 -12.06 -2.89
N PRO A 107 -2.27 -12.48 -3.87
CA PRO A 107 -2.02 -13.73 -4.59
C PRO A 107 -0.75 -13.68 -5.44
N THR A 108 -0.44 -12.54 -6.07
CA THR A 108 0.76 -12.41 -6.90
C THR A 108 2.03 -12.44 -6.05
N SER A 109 2.05 -11.75 -4.90
CA SER A 109 3.15 -11.77 -3.93
C SER A 109 3.38 -13.18 -3.37
N LYS A 110 2.31 -13.93 -3.10
CA LYS A 110 2.43 -15.33 -2.65
C LYS A 110 3.09 -16.21 -3.71
N LYS A 111 2.69 -16.09 -4.98
CA LYS A 111 3.30 -16.82 -6.10
C LYS A 111 4.80 -16.53 -6.22
N VAL A 112 5.19 -15.26 -6.21
CA VAL A 112 6.61 -14.87 -6.29
C VAL A 112 7.38 -15.39 -5.09
N ARG A 113 6.85 -15.23 -3.87
CA ARG A 113 7.51 -15.71 -2.63
C ARG A 113 7.74 -17.22 -2.64
N THR A 114 6.76 -18.01 -3.10
CA THR A 114 6.91 -19.46 -3.21
C THR A 114 7.95 -19.84 -4.25
N ALA A 115 8.00 -19.14 -5.39
CA ALA A 115 8.90 -19.45 -6.48
C ALA A 115 10.37 -19.07 -6.22
N ILE A 116 10.64 -18.01 -5.45
CA ILE A 116 12.03 -17.67 -5.06
C ILE A 116 12.60 -18.60 -3.98
N GLY A 117 11.75 -19.35 -3.27
CA GLY A 117 12.15 -20.28 -2.22
C GLY A 117 12.76 -19.60 -0.99
N ILE A 118 13.53 -20.39 -0.23
CA ILE A 118 14.26 -19.95 0.98
C ILE A 118 15.77 -19.83 0.75
N ASP A 119 16.28 -20.32 -0.38
CA ASP A 119 17.69 -20.35 -0.71
C ASP A 119 18.05 -19.16 -1.62
N PHE A 120 18.49 -18.08 -0.98
CA PHE A 120 18.72 -16.79 -1.65
C PHE A 120 20.12 -16.65 -2.27
N GLU A 121 21.02 -17.58 -1.98
CA GLU A 121 22.42 -17.57 -2.43
C GLU A 121 22.61 -18.35 -3.75
N LYS A 122 21.65 -19.20 -4.14
CA LYS A 122 21.70 -19.94 -5.41
C LYS A 122 21.49 -19.04 -6.62
N ASN A 123 22.48 -19.04 -7.52
CA ASN A 123 22.51 -18.34 -8.82
C ASN A 123 21.66 -18.98 -9.92
N GLU A 124 20.67 -19.79 -9.56
CA GLU A 124 19.74 -20.34 -10.54
C GLU A 124 18.86 -19.21 -11.10
N PRO A 125 18.82 -19.03 -12.43
CA PRO A 125 17.99 -18.02 -13.05
C PRO A 125 16.52 -18.26 -12.72
N LEU A 126 15.78 -17.18 -12.43
CA LEU A 126 14.35 -17.24 -12.22
C LEU A 126 13.64 -17.53 -13.55
N ASN A 127 12.52 -18.25 -13.47
CA ASN A 127 11.69 -18.50 -14.65
C ASN A 127 10.96 -17.23 -15.11
N ASP A 128 10.49 -17.23 -16.36
CA ASP A 128 9.77 -16.08 -16.93
C ASP A 128 8.47 -15.77 -16.19
N ASP A 129 7.81 -16.78 -15.62
CA ASP A 129 6.60 -16.60 -14.81
C ASP A 129 6.85 -15.75 -13.56
N VAL A 130 8.00 -15.91 -12.90
CA VAL A 130 8.40 -15.09 -11.76
C VAL A 130 8.59 -13.65 -12.20
N TYR A 131 9.28 -13.42 -13.31
CA TYR A 131 9.47 -12.07 -13.85
C TYR A 131 8.14 -11.41 -14.24
N ASN A 132 7.23 -12.17 -14.85
CA ASN A 132 5.89 -11.69 -15.21
C ASN A 132 5.09 -11.29 -13.97
N ASN A 133 5.09 -12.11 -12.92
CA ASN A 133 4.43 -11.80 -11.66
C ASN A 133 5.09 -10.62 -10.93
N LEU A 134 6.42 -10.52 -10.97
CA LEU A 134 7.17 -9.41 -10.38
C LEU A 134 6.86 -8.08 -11.08
N ASN A 135 6.82 -8.07 -12.42
CA ASN A 135 6.40 -6.90 -13.20
C ASN A 135 4.95 -6.50 -12.90
N LYS A 136 4.06 -7.48 -12.73
CA LYS A 136 2.68 -7.24 -12.29
C LYS A 136 2.66 -6.57 -10.92
N LEU A 137 3.46 -7.03 -9.95
CA LEU A 137 3.59 -6.39 -8.64
C LEU A 137 4.11 -4.95 -8.75
N PHE A 138 5.13 -4.69 -9.55
CA PHE A 138 5.63 -3.34 -9.77
C PHE A 138 4.54 -2.41 -10.30
N LYS A 139 3.85 -2.82 -11.37
CA LYS A 139 2.76 -2.03 -11.96
C LYS A 139 1.68 -1.69 -10.95
N TRP A 140 1.18 -2.70 -10.22
CA TRP A 140 0.08 -2.49 -9.27
C TRP A 140 0.50 -1.76 -8.00
N ASN A 141 1.74 -1.92 -7.53
CA ASN A 141 2.25 -1.11 -6.43
C ASN A 141 2.43 0.36 -6.82
N ALA A 142 2.80 0.66 -8.06
CA ALA A 142 2.79 2.03 -8.55
C ALA A 142 1.37 2.62 -8.54
N VAL A 143 0.37 1.87 -9.02
CA VAL A 143 -1.05 2.28 -8.99
C VAL A 143 -1.52 2.53 -7.55
N ILE A 144 -1.23 1.62 -6.62
CA ILE A 144 -1.56 1.78 -5.20
C ILE A 144 -0.94 3.07 -4.65
N ASN A 145 0.35 3.28 -4.93
CA ASN A 145 1.06 4.47 -4.46
C ASN A 145 0.45 5.77 -4.99
N TYR A 146 0.00 5.80 -6.25
CA TYR A 146 -0.74 6.96 -6.79
C TYR A 146 -2.09 7.16 -6.11
N ILE A 147 -2.86 6.09 -5.87
CA ILE A 147 -4.16 6.20 -5.19
C ILE A 147 -3.97 6.69 -3.75
N VAL A 148 -2.98 6.17 -3.03
CA VAL A 148 -2.63 6.60 -1.66
C VAL A 148 -2.23 8.08 -1.66
N LEU A 149 -1.41 8.50 -2.63
CA LEU A 149 -1.03 9.91 -2.78
C LEU A 149 -2.26 10.80 -3.01
N ILE A 150 -3.17 10.43 -3.92
CA ILE A 150 -4.42 11.16 -4.15
C ILE A 150 -5.26 11.22 -2.88
N ASN A 151 -5.41 10.10 -2.16
CA ASN A 151 -6.16 10.02 -0.91
C ASN A 151 -5.58 10.98 0.17
N PHE A 152 -4.26 11.04 0.24
CA PHE A 152 -3.54 11.96 1.14
C PHE A 152 -3.71 13.42 0.72
N LEU A 153 -3.60 13.73 -0.59
CA LEU A 153 -3.81 15.08 -1.12
C LEU A 153 -5.23 15.58 -0.84
N LEU A 154 -6.27 14.74 -1.00
CA LEU A 154 -7.65 15.08 -0.63
C LEU A 154 -7.79 15.45 0.86
N ALA A 155 -7.02 14.80 1.74
CA ALA A 155 -7.02 15.13 3.17
C ALA A 155 -6.34 16.47 3.44
N ILE A 156 -5.23 16.76 2.77
CA ILE A 156 -4.49 18.02 2.92
C ILE A 156 -5.31 19.18 2.35
N THR A 157 -5.79 19.07 1.12
CA THR A 157 -6.52 20.17 0.45
C THR A 157 -7.77 20.57 1.24
N HIS A 158 -8.51 19.60 1.80
CA HIS A 158 -9.63 19.93 2.68
C HIS A 158 -9.19 20.71 3.93
N ASN A 159 -8.08 20.33 4.57
CA ASN A 159 -7.62 20.98 5.79
C ASN A 159 -7.05 22.39 5.59
N TYR A 160 -6.47 22.69 4.41
CA TYR A 160 -5.79 23.96 4.13
C TYR A 160 -6.55 24.89 3.18
N ILE A 161 -7.38 24.37 2.29
CA ILE A 161 -8.06 25.15 1.23
C ILE A 161 -9.58 25.11 1.41
N GLY A 162 -10.13 24.01 1.95
CA GLY A 162 -11.57 23.77 2.04
C GLY A 162 -12.21 24.11 3.38
N LYS A 163 -11.63 25.03 4.17
CA LYS A 163 -12.22 25.58 5.39
C LYS A 163 -12.74 26.98 5.17
#